data_AF-A0A3D4FXS0-F1
#
_entry.id   AF-A0A3D4FXS0-F1
#
_cell.length_a   1.000
_cell.length_b   1.000
_cell.length_c   1.000
_cell.angle_alpha   90.00
_cell.angle_beta   90.00
_cell.angle_gamma   90.00
#
_symmetry.space_group_name_H-M   'P 1'
#
loop_
_entity.id
_entity.type
_entity.pdbx_description
1 polymer ?
#
loop_
_entity_poly.entity_id
_entity_poly.type
_entity_poly.pdbx_seq_one_letter_code
_entity_poly.pdbx_strand_id
1 'polypeptide(L)'
;ILTAGTFGTINSCPWFNLSIAGLFVVLGLAMFDVVSIDFSRLQSKLSRGGNEGGSFLVAFGMGAVAALLAGACVAPVVIQVIVFSSNLYNTGTAVALVLPFFLGIGMALPWPVAGAGLSFMPKPGPWMAHVKHAFGVFILGTAIYYGYLGYGLIAQRWVDPAEVANSVQELLDEGWYASLGQGLEAAQAEDKLVLVDMWATWCKNCLTMDRTTLKDTSVQSGLENYVKVKFQAEDLDASPAKEVLQRLDGIGLPTYAILRSRSSERGADTGS
;
A
#
# COMPACT_ATOMS: atom_id res chain seq x y z
N ILE A 1 -6.41 -12.97 -12.60
CA ILE A 1 -6.43 -12.70 -11.15
C ILE A 1 -5.07 -12.16 -10.70
N LEU A 2 -4.67 -11.00 -11.25
CA LEU A 2 -3.58 -10.24 -10.63
C LEU A 2 -4.13 -9.74 -9.29
N THR A 3 -3.43 -10.15 -8.26
CA THR A 3 -3.88 -10.30 -6.88
C THR A 3 -4.47 -9.02 -6.32
N ALA A 4 -5.59 -9.13 -5.59
CA ALA A 4 -6.09 -8.04 -4.75
C ALA A 4 -4.99 -7.45 -3.84
N GLY A 5 -3.97 -8.26 -3.49
CA GLY A 5 -2.76 -7.83 -2.79
C GLY A 5 -1.81 -6.92 -3.58
N THR A 6 -1.62 -7.11 -4.90
CA THR A 6 -0.75 -6.21 -5.70
C THR A 6 -1.39 -4.84 -5.93
N PHE A 7 -2.73 -4.77 -6.01
CA PHE A 7 -3.43 -3.49 -6.00
C PHE A 7 -3.32 -2.78 -4.64
N GLY A 8 -3.38 -3.54 -3.53
CA GLY A 8 -3.15 -3.02 -2.19
C GLY A 8 -1.77 -2.39 -2.04
N THR A 9 -0.70 -3.05 -2.49
CA THR A 9 0.67 -2.52 -2.39
C THR A 9 0.91 -1.30 -3.27
N ILE A 10 0.30 -1.23 -4.46
CA ILE A 10 0.39 -0.04 -5.34
C ILE A 10 -0.36 1.16 -4.72
N ASN A 11 -1.53 0.94 -4.14
CA ASN A 11 -2.32 2.01 -3.52
C ASN A 11 -1.67 2.53 -2.22
N SER A 12 -0.99 1.66 -1.48
CA SER A 12 -0.17 2.05 -0.32
C SER A 12 1.17 2.70 -0.70
N CYS A 13 1.53 2.75 -1.99
CA CYS A 13 2.73 3.44 -2.43
C CYS A 13 2.55 4.95 -2.18
N PRO A 14 3.44 5.59 -1.39
CA PRO A 14 3.30 7.01 -1.10
C PRO A 14 3.33 7.89 -2.34
N TRP A 15 4.03 7.43 -3.38
CA TRP A 15 4.15 8.14 -4.64
C TRP A 15 2.82 8.19 -5.41
N PHE A 16 2.03 7.12 -5.35
CA PHE A 16 0.70 7.08 -5.95
C PHE A 16 -0.25 8.08 -5.26
N ASN A 17 -0.30 8.08 -3.92
CA ASN A 17 -1.12 9.02 -3.15
C ASN A 17 -0.69 10.48 -3.37
N LEU A 18 0.62 10.76 -3.44
CA LEU A 18 1.12 12.10 -3.77
C LEU A 18 0.72 12.54 -5.19
N SER A 19 0.77 11.63 -6.17
CA SER A 19 0.36 11.95 -7.55
C SER A 19 -1.12 12.32 -7.64
N ILE A 20 -1.99 11.62 -6.91
CA ILE A 20 -3.44 11.89 -6.86
C ILE A 20 -3.72 13.20 -6.12
N ALA A 21 -3.02 13.45 -5.01
CA ALA A 21 -3.11 14.70 -4.29
C ALA A 21 -2.71 15.89 -5.19
N GLY A 22 -1.62 15.76 -5.94
CA GLY A 22 -1.19 16.77 -6.93
C GLY A 22 -2.25 17.00 -8.01
N LEU A 23 -2.84 15.94 -8.55
CA LEU A 23 -3.92 16.03 -9.53
C LEU A 23 -5.16 16.76 -8.97
N PHE A 24 -5.56 16.46 -7.73
CA PHE A 24 -6.69 17.15 -7.09
C PHE A 24 -6.40 18.63 -6.80
N VAL A 25 -5.16 18.97 -6.44
CA VAL A 25 -4.74 20.37 -6.29
C VAL A 25 -4.83 21.10 -7.64
N VAL A 26 -4.35 20.50 -8.73
CA VAL A 26 -4.44 21.07 -10.08
C VAL A 26 -5.91 21.28 -10.48
N LEU A 27 -6.78 20.30 -10.24
CA LEU A 27 -8.20 20.40 -10.54
C LEU A 27 -8.91 21.46 -9.68
N GLY A 28 -8.57 21.53 -8.40
CA GLY A 28 -9.07 22.55 -7.48
C GLY A 28 -8.68 23.96 -7.92
N LEU A 29 -7.42 24.17 -8.31
CA LEU A 29 -6.93 25.45 -8.82
C LEU A 29 -7.58 25.85 -10.16
N ALA A 30 -7.91 24.88 -11.01
CA ALA A 30 -8.68 25.13 -12.24
C ALA A 30 -10.13 25.59 -11.94
N MET A 31 -10.73 25.12 -10.84
CA MET A 31 -12.06 25.56 -10.40
C MET A 31 -12.07 26.98 -9.81
N PHE A 32 -10.95 27.48 -9.30
CA PHE A 32 -10.84 28.86 -8.82
C PHE A 32 -10.57 29.89 -9.94
N ASP A 33 -10.53 29.48 -11.21
CA ASP A 33 -10.14 30.30 -12.37
C ASP A 33 -8.76 30.97 -12.25
N VAL A 34 -7.96 30.62 -11.24
CA VAL A 34 -6.57 31.09 -11.06
C VAL A 34 -5.68 30.54 -12.19
N VAL A 35 -5.99 29.34 -12.67
CA VAL A 35 -5.46 28.78 -13.92
C VAL A 35 -6.62 28.74 -14.91
N SER A 36 -6.92 29.88 -15.54
CA SER A 36 -7.75 29.86 -16.74
C SER A 36 -6.97 29.13 -17.84
N ILE A 37 -7.12 27.81 -17.95
CA ILE A 37 -6.81 27.11 -19.19
C ILE A 37 -7.81 27.65 -20.17
N ASP A 38 -7.42 28.71 -20.85
CA ASP A 38 -8.20 29.41 -21.84
C ASP A 38 -8.26 28.49 -23.07
N PHE A 39 -9.07 27.43 -22.97
CA PHE A 39 -9.30 26.45 -24.02
C PHE A 39 -9.77 27.14 -25.28
N SER A 40 -10.32 28.35 -25.21
CA SER A 40 -10.64 29.19 -26.37
C SER A 40 -9.40 29.52 -27.23
N ARG A 41 -8.21 29.72 -26.61
CA ARG A 41 -6.95 29.99 -27.33
C ARG A 41 -6.27 28.72 -27.84
N LEU A 42 -6.41 27.59 -27.14
CA LEU A 42 -5.83 26.31 -27.53
C LEU A 42 -6.70 25.61 -28.59
N GLN A 43 -8.03 25.67 -28.44
CA GLN A 43 -9.02 25.20 -29.40
C GLN A 43 -9.00 26.05 -30.67
N SER A 44 -8.83 27.38 -30.61
CA SER A 44 -8.64 28.17 -31.84
C SER A 44 -7.30 27.94 -32.53
N LYS A 45 -6.22 27.61 -31.80
CA LYS A 45 -4.95 27.17 -32.42
C LYS A 45 -5.03 25.76 -32.99
N LEU A 46 -5.81 24.86 -32.40
CA LEU A 46 -5.96 23.48 -32.86
C LEU A 46 -7.04 23.32 -33.95
N SER A 47 -8.09 24.14 -33.95
CA SER A 47 -9.14 24.17 -34.98
C SER A 47 -8.78 25.01 -36.21
N ARG A 48 -7.69 25.79 -36.18
CA ARG A 48 -7.21 26.54 -37.36
C ARG A 48 -6.36 25.70 -38.33
N GLY A 49 -6.02 24.46 -37.96
CA GLY A 49 -5.55 23.42 -38.88
C GLY A 49 -6.57 22.30 -38.90
N GLY A 50 -7.43 22.26 -39.93
CA GLY A 50 -8.61 21.40 -40.00
C GLY A 50 -8.34 19.91 -39.81
N ASN A 51 -8.42 19.44 -38.56
CA ASN A 51 -8.38 18.01 -38.26
C ASN A 51 -9.53 17.66 -37.30
N GLU A 52 -10.57 17.01 -37.84
CA GLU A 52 -11.72 16.47 -37.09
C GLU A 52 -11.28 15.53 -35.93
N GLY A 53 -10.05 14.99 -35.98
CA GLY A 53 -9.46 14.17 -34.93
C GLY A 53 -9.04 14.90 -33.63
N GLY A 54 -8.93 16.23 -33.64
CA GLY A 54 -8.52 16.99 -32.44
C GLY A 54 -9.58 16.97 -31.32
N SER A 55 -10.87 17.03 -31.69
CA SER A 55 -11.98 16.94 -30.73
C SER A 55 -12.14 15.53 -30.15
N PHE A 56 -11.87 14.49 -30.96
CA PHE A 56 -11.95 13.10 -30.51
C PHE A 56 -10.80 12.75 -29.55
N LEU A 57 -9.58 13.22 -29.83
CA LEU A 57 -8.42 13.01 -28.96
C LEU A 57 -8.62 13.69 -27.58
N VAL A 58 -9.21 14.90 -27.55
CA VAL A 58 -9.52 15.62 -26.31
C VAL A 58 -10.64 14.93 -25.52
N ALA A 59 -11.70 14.46 -26.19
CA ALA A 59 -12.76 13.70 -25.54
C ALA A 59 -12.24 12.39 -24.92
N PHE A 60 -11.35 11.68 -25.64
CA PHE A 60 -10.71 10.47 -25.12
C PHE A 60 -9.81 10.77 -23.91
N GLY A 61 -9.01 11.85 -23.97
CA GLY A 61 -8.17 12.27 -22.86
C GLY A 61 -8.98 12.63 -21.60
N MET A 62 -10.09 13.35 -21.76
CA MET A 62 -10.96 13.72 -20.65
C MET A 62 -11.66 12.50 -20.03
N GLY A 63 -12.07 11.53 -20.85
CA GLY A 63 -12.62 10.26 -20.38
C GLY A 63 -11.60 9.40 -19.63
N ALA A 64 -10.35 9.33 -20.10
CA ALA A 64 -9.28 8.57 -19.45
C ALA A 64 -8.95 9.12 -18.06
N VAL A 65 -8.85 10.44 -17.91
CA VAL A 65 -8.60 11.08 -16.60
C VAL A 65 -9.76 10.84 -15.64
N ALA A 66 -11.01 10.95 -16.11
CA ALA A 66 -12.20 10.67 -15.29
C ALA A 66 -12.25 9.21 -14.82
N ALA A 67 -11.96 8.26 -15.71
CA ALA A 67 -11.91 6.84 -15.38
C ALA A 67 -10.80 6.52 -14.37
N LEU A 68 -9.62 7.14 -14.52
CA LEU A 68 -8.49 6.97 -13.61
C LEU A 68 -8.79 7.53 -12.21
N LEU A 69 -9.41 8.72 -12.15
CA LEU A 69 -9.85 9.35 -10.91
C LEU A 69 -10.93 8.51 -10.19
N ALA A 70 -11.93 8.05 -10.94
CA ALA A 70 -12.98 7.18 -10.39
C ALA A 70 -12.39 5.88 -9.86
N GLY A 71 -11.45 5.27 -10.60
CA GLY A 71 -10.74 4.07 -10.17
C GLY A 71 -9.97 4.29 -8.87
N ALA A 72 -9.16 5.34 -8.79
CA ALA A 72 -8.34 5.62 -7.62
C ALA A 72 -9.16 5.89 -6.35
N CYS A 73 -10.26 6.63 -6.47
CA CYS A 73 -11.09 7.02 -5.32
C CYS A 73 -12.05 5.91 -4.86
N VAL A 74 -12.52 5.07 -5.78
CA VAL A 74 -13.54 4.05 -5.50
C VAL A 74 -12.92 2.68 -5.22
N ALA A 75 -11.69 2.41 -5.69
CA ALA A 75 -11.01 1.12 -5.49
C ALA A 75 -10.90 0.68 -4.01
N PRO A 76 -10.48 1.52 -3.04
CA PRO A 76 -10.38 1.09 -1.64
C PRO A 76 -11.73 0.64 -1.06
N VAL A 77 -12.80 1.35 -1.41
CA VAL A 77 -14.17 1.04 -0.97
C VAL A 77 -14.62 -0.30 -1.55
N VAL A 78 -14.37 -0.53 -2.84
CA VAL A 78 -14.73 -1.78 -3.52
C VAL A 78 -13.94 -2.97 -2.96
N ILE A 79 -12.64 -2.80 -2.68
CA ILE A 79 -11.80 -3.84 -2.07
C ILE A 79 -12.36 -4.22 -0.70
N GLN A 80 -12.72 -3.26 0.14
CA GLN A 80 -13.30 -3.52 1.46
C GLN A 80 -14.59 -4.34 1.37
N VAL A 81 -15.49 -3.97 0.44
CA VAL A 81 -16.75 -4.70 0.23
C VAL A 81 -16.51 -6.13 -0.28
N ILE A 82 -15.53 -6.32 -1.18
CA ILE A 82 -15.18 -7.66 -1.68
C ILE A 82 -14.63 -8.55 -0.56
N VAL A 83 -13.74 -8.03 0.28
CA VAL A 83 -13.19 -8.78 1.43
C VAL A 83 -14.29 -9.13 2.43
N PHE A 84 -15.18 -8.18 2.73
CA PHE A 84 -16.32 -8.41 3.62
C PHE A 84 -17.27 -9.48 3.04
N SER A 85 -17.54 -9.43 1.73
CA SER A 85 -18.34 -10.43 1.05
C SER A 85 -17.70 -11.82 1.10
N SER A 86 -16.38 -11.91 0.95
CA SER A 86 -15.66 -13.19 1.04
C SER A 86 -15.77 -13.81 2.44
N ASN A 87 -15.76 -12.98 3.49
CA ASN A 87 -15.90 -13.44 4.86
C ASN A 87 -17.32 -13.99 5.13
N LEU A 88 -18.36 -13.28 4.66
CA LEU A 88 -19.74 -13.75 4.76
C LEU A 88 -20.02 -15.00 3.92
N TYR A 89 -19.39 -15.15 2.75
CA TYR A 89 -19.57 -16.34 1.92
C TYR A 89 -19.06 -17.62 2.62
N ASN A 90 -17.96 -17.54 3.38
CA ASN A 90 -17.44 -18.66 4.18
C ASN A 90 -18.39 -19.10 5.30
N THR A 91 -19.34 -18.26 5.71
CA THR A 91 -20.38 -18.59 6.70
C THR A 91 -21.63 -19.25 6.10
N GLY A 92 -21.60 -19.61 4.81
CA GLY A 92 -22.66 -20.37 4.13
C GLY A 92 -23.78 -19.53 3.52
N THR A 93 -23.66 -18.20 3.51
CA THR A 93 -24.69 -17.30 2.98
C THR A 93 -24.34 -16.81 1.58
N ALA A 94 -25.00 -17.36 0.55
CA ALA A 94 -24.81 -16.97 -0.85
C ALA A 94 -25.22 -15.52 -1.18
N VAL A 95 -25.93 -14.84 -0.27
CA VAL A 95 -26.43 -13.46 -0.43
C VAL A 95 -25.29 -12.42 -0.46
N ALA A 96 -24.09 -12.77 0.00
CA ALA A 96 -22.94 -11.85 0.02
C ALA A 96 -22.55 -11.33 -1.38
N LEU A 97 -22.75 -12.13 -2.43
CA LEU A 97 -22.46 -11.76 -3.82
C LEU A 97 -23.34 -10.62 -4.36
N VAL A 98 -24.44 -10.26 -3.68
CA VAL A 98 -25.33 -9.18 -4.11
C VAL A 98 -24.85 -7.81 -3.61
N LEU A 99 -23.98 -7.76 -2.59
CA LEU A 99 -23.47 -6.49 -2.01
C LEU A 99 -22.78 -5.57 -3.03
N PRO A 100 -21.92 -6.06 -3.94
CA PRO A 100 -21.33 -5.21 -4.98
C PRO A 100 -22.36 -4.64 -5.96
N PHE A 101 -23.45 -5.37 -6.23
CA PHE A 101 -24.54 -4.88 -7.08
C PHE A 101 -25.30 -3.74 -6.41
N PHE A 102 -25.58 -3.85 -5.11
CA PHE A 102 -26.19 -2.76 -4.34
C PHE A 102 -25.29 -1.51 -4.29
N LEU A 103 -23.98 -1.68 -4.12
CA LEU A 103 -23.03 -0.56 -4.18
C LEU A 103 -23.05 0.13 -5.55
N GLY A 104 -23.04 -0.66 -6.63
CA GLY A 104 -23.12 -0.15 -8.00
C GLY A 104 -24.42 0.60 -8.27
N ILE A 105 -25.56 0.06 -7.83
CA ILE A 105 -26.87 0.73 -7.93
C ILE A 105 -26.88 2.03 -7.11
N GLY A 106 -26.31 2.01 -5.90
CA GLY A 106 -26.23 3.18 -5.02
C GLY A 106 -25.42 4.34 -5.60
N MET A 107 -24.34 4.06 -6.34
CA MET A 107 -23.56 5.10 -7.04
C MET A 107 -24.19 5.53 -8.38
N ALA A 108 -25.01 4.68 -9.01
CA ALA A 108 -25.70 5.00 -10.26
C ALA A 108 -26.97 5.84 -10.05
N LEU A 109 -27.70 5.62 -8.95
CA LEU A 109 -28.98 6.28 -8.65
C LEU A 109 -28.93 7.83 -8.59
N PRO A 110 -27.84 8.48 -8.14
CA PRO A 110 -27.73 9.94 -8.14
C PRO A 110 -27.75 10.57 -9.54
N TRP A 111 -27.30 9.86 -10.59
CA TRP A 111 -27.21 10.41 -11.94
C TRP A 111 -28.57 10.67 -12.60
N PRO A 112 -29.53 9.74 -12.59
CA PRO A 112 -30.90 9.99 -13.05
C PRO A 112 -31.59 11.13 -12.29
N VAL A 113 -31.37 11.22 -10.97
CA VAL A 113 -31.92 12.30 -10.13
C VAL A 113 -31.31 13.65 -10.48
N ALA A 114 -29.99 13.72 -10.66
CA ALA A 114 -29.31 14.92 -11.14
C ALA A 114 -29.78 15.31 -12.56
N GLY A 115 -30.00 14.31 -13.42
CA GLY A 115 -30.60 14.44 -14.76
C GLY A 115 -31.96 15.12 -14.75
N ALA A 116 -32.86 14.67 -13.86
CA ALA A 116 -34.19 15.26 -13.68
C ALA A 116 -34.14 16.66 -13.02
N GLY A 117 -33.15 16.90 -12.16
CA GLY A 117 -32.95 18.16 -11.44
C GLY A 117 -32.39 19.32 -12.29
N LEU A 118 -31.87 19.04 -13.49
CA LEU A 118 -31.33 20.07 -14.40
C LEU A 118 -32.37 21.13 -14.82
N SER A 119 -33.67 20.81 -14.74
CA SER A 119 -34.75 21.75 -15.04
C SER A 119 -34.98 22.79 -13.94
N PHE A 120 -34.47 22.56 -12.73
CA PHE A 120 -34.67 23.44 -11.56
C PHE A 120 -33.47 24.37 -11.29
N MET A 121 -32.43 24.33 -12.12
CA MET A 121 -31.24 25.17 -11.93
C MET A 121 -31.48 26.62 -12.38
N PRO A 122 -31.12 27.62 -11.53
CA PRO A 122 -31.16 29.03 -11.89
C PRO A 122 -30.29 29.33 -13.13
N LYS A 123 -30.66 30.37 -13.89
CA LYS A 123 -29.88 30.81 -15.05
C LYS A 123 -28.40 31.05 -14.67
N PRO A 124 -27.44 30.71 -15.57
CA PRO A 124 -26.03 30.93 -15.32
C PRO A 124 -25.77 32.42 -15.05
N GLY A 125 -25.24 32.72 -13.86
CA GLY A 125 -25.02 34.06 -13.35
C GLY A 125 -24.07 34.03 -12.14
N PRO A 126 -24.09 35.03 -11.24
CA PRO A 126 -23.20 35.06 -10.07
C PRO A 126 -23.40 33.87 -9.11
N TRP A 127 -24.57 33.22 -9.15
CA TRP A 127 -24.85 31.98 -8.44
C TRP A 127 -23.95 30.82 -8.89
N MET A 128 -23.70 30.68 -10.20
CA MET A 128 -22.81 29.63 -10.73
C MET A 128 -21.38 29.78 -10.21
N ALA A 129 -20.90 31.02 -10.07
CA ALA A 129 -19.57 31.30 -9.53
C ALA A 129 -19.45 30.90 -8.05
N HIS A 130 -20.49 31.12 -7.25
CA HIS A 130 -20.50 30.69 -5.84
C HIS A 130 -20.51 29.17 -5.70
N VAL A 131 -21.29 28.48 -6.53
CA VAL A 131 -21.31 27.01 -6.56
C VAL A 131 -19.93 26.47 -6.96
N LYS A 132 -19.30 27.05 -8.00
CA LYS A 132 -17.95 26.68 -8.43
C LYS A 132 -16.93 26.83 -7.31
N HIS A 133 -16.94 27.95 -6.59
CA HIS A 133 -16.05 28.17 -5.46
C HIS A 133 -16.33 27.22 -4.29
N ALA A 134 -17.59 26.94 -3.96
CA ALA A 134 -17.94 26.01 -2.89
C ALA A 134 -17.42 24.59 -3.16
N PHE A 135 -17.63 24.07 -4.38
CA PHE A 135 -17.10 22.78 -4.80
C PHE A 135 -15.56 22.78 -4.87
N GLY A 136 -14.96 23.89 -5.31
CA GLY A 136 -13.51 24.07 -5.33
C GLY A 136 -12.88 23.97 -3.92
N VAL A 137 -13.46 24.65 -2.92
CA VAL A 137 -13.01 24.59 -1.52
C VAL A 137 -13.11 23.16 -0.98
N PHE A 138 -14.21 22.46 -1.25
CA PHE A 138 -14.40 21.09 -0.81
C PHE A 138 -13.33 20.14 -1.40
N ILE A 139 -13.09 20.21 -2.71
CA ILE A 139 -12.06 19.41 -3.39
C ILE A 139 -10.67 19.71 -2.83
N LEU A 140 -10.34 20.98 -2.58
CA LEU A 140 -9.05 21.37 -1.99
C LEU A 140 -8.91 20.88 -0.54
N GLY A 141 -9.99 20.90 0.25
CA GLY A 141 -10.01 20.31 1.59
C GLY A 141 -9.72 18.81 1.57
N THR A 142 -10.34 18.07 0.65
CA THR A 142 -10.06 16.65 0.43
C THR A 142 -8.63 16.41 -0.06
N ALA A 143 -8.11 17.25 -0.95
CA ALA A 143 -6.72 17.16 -1.43
C ALA A 143 -5.70 17.36 -0.30
N ILE A 144 -5.92 18.35 0.58
CA ILE A 144 -5.09 18.58 1.77
C ILE A 144 -5.19 17.39 2.72
N TYR A 145 -6.38 16.83 2.93
CA TYR A 145 -6.57 15.66 3.78
C TYR A 145 -5.80 14.43 3.26
N TYR A 146 -5.90 14.13 1.96
CA TYR A 146 -5.12 13.05 1.33
C TYR A 146 -3.62 13.35 1.31
N GLY A 147 -3.22 14.61 1.11
CA GLY A 147 -1.84 15.04 1.22
C GLY A 147 -1.27 14.85 2.63
N TYR A 148 -2.06 15.17 3.66
CA TYR A 148 -1.72 14.95 5.07
C TYR A 148 -1.62 13.46 5.40
N LEU A 149 -2.57 12.63 4.95
CA LEU A 149 -2.49 11.17 5.09
C LEU A 149 -1.26 10.61 4.38
N GLY A 150 -0.99 11.05 3.15
CA GLY A 150 0.19 10.66 2.38
C GLY A 150 1.49 11.05 3.08
N TYR A 151 1.58 12.27 3.62
CA TYR A 151 2.71 12.70 4.44
C TYR A 151 2.86 11.83 5.70
N GLY A 152 1.76 11.52 6.38
CA GLY A 152 1.74 10.59 7.51
C GLY A 152 2.28 9.21 7.15
N LEU A 153 1.87 8.64 6.01
CA LEU A 153 2.36 7.35 5.51
C LEU A 153 3.86 7.37 5.18
N ILE A 154 4.37 8.47 4.60
CA ILE A 154 5.80 8.66 4.31
C ILE A 154 6.61 8.79 5.59
N ALA A 155 6.15 9.62 6.53
CA ALA A 155 6.77 9.80 7.83
C ALA A 155 6.79 8.48 8.61
N GLN A 156 5.73 7.67 8.48
CA GLN A 156 5.69 6.34 9.08
C GLN A 156 6.60 5.33 8.38
N ARG A 157 7.12 5.58 7.18
CA ARG A 157 8.10 4.69 6.51
C ARG A 157 9.55 5.03 6.87
N TRP A 158 9.80 6.24 7.36
CA TRP A 158 11.10 6.62 7.89
C TRP A 158 11.28 6.08 9.32
N VAL A 159 12.41 5.41 9.53
CA VAL A 159 12.90 4.98 10.84
C VAL A 159 14.32 5.50 10.98
N ASP A 160 14.71 5.88 12.20
CA ASP A 160 16.09 6.24 12.48
C ASP A 160 16.96 4.97 12.45
N PRO A 161 17.96 4.88 11.54
CA PRO A 161 18.86 3.73 11.45
C PRO A 161 19.54 3.39 12.78
N ALA A 162 19.86 4.42 13.59
CA ALA A 162 20.51 4.24 14.87
C ALA A 162 19.57 3.58 15.90
N GLU A 163 18.28 3.93 15.89
CA GLU A 163 17.31 3.29 16.77
C GLU A 163 17.14 1.80 16.47
N VAL A 164 17.16 1.40 15.19
CA VAL A 164 17.08 -0.01 14.80
C VAL A 164 18.35 -0.76 15.19
N ALA A 165 19.52 -0.18 14.93
CA ALA A 165 20.77 -0.80 15.34
C ALA A 165 20.85 -1.00 16.87
N ASN A 166 20.37 -0.01 17.65
CA ASN A 166 20.35 -0.08 19.10
C ASN A 166 19.36 -1.15 19.63
N SER A 167 18.17 -1.31 19.02
CA SER A 167 17.23 -2.36 19.45
C SER A 167 17.78 -3.75 19.22
N VAL A 168 18.51 -3.93 18.12
CA VAL A 168 19.17 -5.22 17.84
C VAL A 168 20.34 -5.44 18.77
N GLN A 169 21.14 -4.42 19.06
CA GLN A 169 22.26 -4.55 20.00
C GLN A 169 21.77 -4.99 21.40
N GLU A 170 20.64 -4.44 21.87
CA GLU A 170 20.03 -4.86 23.13
C GLU A 170 19.67 -6.35 23.13
N LEU A 171 19.12 -6.88 22.03
CA LEU A 171 18.82 -8.30 21.89
C LEU A 171 20.09 -9.16 21.81
N LEU A 172 21.16 -8.68 21.16
CA LEU A 172 22.45 -9.36 21.14
C LEU A 172 23.04 -9.47 22.56
N ASP A 173 22.91 -8.41 23.36
CA ASP A 173 23.35 -8.40 24.77
C ASP A 173 22.51 -9.36 25.64
N GLU A 174 21.25 -9.62 25.27
CA GLU A 174 20.37 -10.64 25.88
C GLU A 174 20.67 -12.10 25.41
N GLY A 175 21.74 -12.30 24.62
CA GLY A 175 22.20 -13.62 24.21
C GLY A 175 21.71 -14.09 22.84
N TRP A 176 21.27 -13.17 21.97
CA TRP A 176 21.05 -13.47 20.56
C TRP A 176 22.38 -13.47 19.79
N TYR A 177 22.47 -14.27 18.73
CA TYR A 177 23.66 -14.34 17.88
C TYR A 177 23.56 -13.38 16.69
N ALA A 178 24.62 -12.63 16.43
CA ALA A 178 24.68 -11.69 15.29
C ALA A 178 24.99 -12.38 13.94
N SER A 179 25.51 -13.60 13.98
CA SER A 179 25.86 -14.34 12.77
C SER A 179 25.11 -15.65 12.66
N LEU A 180 24.64 -15.95 11.46
CA LEU A 180 23.94 -17.20 11.15
C LEU A 180 24.84 -18.43 11.38
N GLY A 181 26.13 -18.31 11.08
CA GLY A 181 27.10 -19.39 11.32
C GLY A 181 27.20 -19.77 12.80
N GLN A 182 27.46 -18.79 13.68
CA GLN A 182 27.58 -19.05 15.13
C GLN A 182 26.27 -19.61 15.71
N GLY A 183 25.12 -19.08 15.30
CA GLY A 183 23.83 -19.58 15.75
C GLY A 183 23.55 -21.02 15.32
N LEU A 184 23.92 -21.40 14.09
CA LEU A 184 23.78 -22.78 13.61
C LEU A 184 24.70 -23.75 14.34
N GLU A 185 25.94 -23.35 14.61
CA GLU A 185 26.90 -24.15 15.39
C GLU A 185 26.42 -24.37 16.82
N ALA A 186 25.97 -23.30 17.50
CA ALA A 186 25.40 -23.39 18.85
C ALA A 186 24.17 -24.29 18.90
N ALA A 187 23.27 -24.16 17.91
CA ALA A 187 22.08 -25.00 17.81
C ALA A 187 22.40 -26.47 17.53
N GLN A 188 23.47 -26.75 16.81
CA GLN A 188 23.95 -28.12 16.60
C GLN A 188 24.53 -28.72 17.89
N ALA A 189 25.26 -27.92 18.68
CA ALA A 189 25.81 -28.38 19.95
C ALA A 189 24.74 -28.63 21.02
N GLU A 190 23.68 -27.82 21.00
CA GLU A 190 22.59 -27.88 22.00
C GLU A 190 21.36 -28.69 21.54
N ASP A 191 21.38 -29.24 20.32
CA ASP A 191 20.24 -29.93 19.67
C ASP A 191 18.93 -29.10 19.66
N LYS A 192 19.06 -27.80 19.40
CA LYS A 192 17.94 -26.83 19.39
C LYS A 192 17.58 -26.37 17.98
N LEU A 193 16.36 -25.85 17.84
CA LEU A 193 15.94 -25.17 16.61
C LEU A 193 16.56 -23.76 16.54
N VAL A 194 16.82 -23.26 15.34
CA VAL A 194 17.31 -21.89 15.12
C VAL A 194 16.17 -21.00 14.65
N LEU A 195 15.90 -19.91 15.37
CA LEU A 195 15.08 -18.82 14.87
C LEU A 195 16.00 -17.79 14.20
N VAL A 196 15.85 -17.62 12.89
CA VAL A 196 16.52 -16.58 12.11
C VAL A 196 15.56 -15.41 11.96
N ASP A 197 15.98 -14.24 12.43
CA ASP A 197 15.33 -12.95 12.21
C ASP A 197 16.21 -12.09 11.30
N MET A 198 15.76 -11.87 10.07
CA MET A 198 16.43 -11.00 9.12
C MET A 198 16.00 -9.54 9.34
N TRP A 199 16.97 -8.64 9.50
CA TRP A 199 16.71 -7.23 9.81
C TRP A 199 17.66 -6.28 9.04
N ALA A 200 17.32 -5.00 8.98
CA ALA A 200 18.15 -3.94 8.37
C ALA A 200 17.91 -2.60 9.08
N THR A 201 18.84 -1.65 8.96
CA THR A 201 18.71 -0.36 9.67
C THR A 201 17.54 0.49 9.17
N TRP A 202 17.13 0.32 7.90
CA TRP A 202 15.98 0.99 7.32
C TRP A 202 14.64 0.28 7.62
N CYS A 203 14.65 -0.82 8.37
CA CYS A 203 13.48 -1.65 8.62
C CYS A 203 12.70 -1.22 9.88
N LYS A 204 11.69 -0.36 9.70
CA LYS A 204 10.83 0.07 10.81
C LYS A 204 10.06 -1.06 11.49
N ASN A 205 9.60 -2.04 10.71
CA ASN A 205 8.86 -3.18 11.23
C ASN A 205 9.75 -4.05 12.11
N CYS A 206 11.06 -4.14 11.80
CA CYS A 206 12.04 -4.83 12.63
C CYS A 206 12.14 -4.15 14.01
N LEU A 207 12.30 -2.82 14.05
CA LEU A 207 12.29 -2.06 15.30
C LEU A 207 11.01 -2.25 16.12
N THR A 208 9.86 -2.27 15.43
CA THR A 208 8.56 -2.46 16.10
C THR A 208 8.45 -3.86 16.71
N MET A 209 8.87 -4.89 15.98
CA MET A 209 8.89 -6.27 16.46
C MET A 209 9.87 -6.44 17.63
N ASP A 210 11.04 -5.81 17.57
CA ASP A 210 12.05 -5.84 18.64
C ASP A 210 11.52 -5.24 19.93
N ARG A 211 10.83 -4.10 19.84
CA ARG A 211 10.31 -3.38 21.01
C ARG A 211 9.00 -3.96 21.56
N THR A 212 8.24 -4.69 20.74
CA THR A 212 6.93 -5.23 21.14
C THR A 212 6.95 -6.75 21.22
N THR A 213 6.91 -7.44 20.10
CA THR A 213 6.75 -8.91 20.04
C THR A 213 7.89 -9.68 20.68
N LEU A 214 9.16 -9.29 20.48
CA LEU A 214 10.31 -10.01 21.05
C LEU A 214 10.54 -9.74 22.55
N LYS A 215 9.89 -8.71 23.09
CA LYS A 215 9.89 -8.38 24.53
C LYS A 215 8.66 -8.93 25.26
N ASP A 216 7.69 -9.46 24.53
CA ASP A 216 6.50 -10.07 25.12
C ASP A 216 6.86 -11.39 25.81
N THR A 217 6.41 -11.56 27.05
CA THR A 217 6.74 -12.73 27.87
C THR A 217 6.22 -14.04 27.29
N SER A 218 5.07 -14.03 26.62
CA SER A 218 4.51 -15.23 25.98
C SER A 218 5.37 -15.70 24.81
N VAL A 219 5.95 -14.76 24.06
CA VAL A 219 6.86 -15.04 22.94
C VAL A 219 8.21 -15.49 23.47
N GLN A 220 8.75 -14.83 24.50
CA GLN A 220 10.02 -15.23 25.11
C GLN A 220 9.99 -16.66 25.63
N SER A 221 8.93 -17.05 26.35
CA SER A 221 8.76 -18.44 26.82
C SER A 221 8.63 -19.43 25.68
N GLY A 222 7.94 -19.07 24.59
CA GLY A 222 7.88 -19.90 23.38
C GLY A 222 9.24 -20.08 22.69
N LEU A 223 10.16 -19.12 22.86
CA LEU A 223 11.47 -19.09 22.24
C LEU A 223 12.62 -19.60 23.13
N GLU A 224 12.34 -20.05 24.35
CA GLU A 224 13.37 -20.56 25.29
C GLU A 224 14.16 -21.75 24.70
N ASN A 225 13.49 -22.60 23.90
CA ASN A 225 14.10 -23.78 23.27
C ASN A 225 14.69 -23.50 21.88
N TYR A 226 14.89 -22.23 21.52
CA TYR A 226 15.43 -21.81 20.24
C TYR A 226 16.75 -21.07 20.42
N VAL A 227 17.70 -21.35 19.52
CA VAL A 227 18.85 -20.47 19.31
C VAL A 227 18.41 -19.33 18.42
N LYS A 228 18.50 -18.11 18.93
CA LYS A 228 17.95 -16.92 18.30
C LYS A 228 19.05 -16.16 17.58
N VAL A 229 18.85 -15.85 16.30
CA VAL A 229 19.84 -15.24 15.41
C VAL A 229 19.26 -13.97 14.79
N LYS A 230 19.99 -12.87 14.92
CA LYS A 230 19.74 -11.61 14.20
C LYS A 230 20.66 -11.52 13.00
N PHE A 231 20.15 -11.83 11.81
CA PHE A 231 20.91 -11.76 10.57
C PHE A 231 20.71 -10.41 9.88
N GLN A 232 21.79 -9.62 9.77
CA GLN A 232 21.71 -8.32 9.12
C GLN A 232 21.67 -8.46 7.59
N ALA A 233 20.65 -7.86 6.97
CA ALA A 233 20.35 -7.89 5.55
C ALA A 233 20.14 -6.47 5.02
N GLU A 234 21.17 -5.63 5.11
CA GLU A 234 21.11 -4.21 4.76
C GLU A 234 20.77 -3.97 3.28
N ASP A 235 21.36 -4.77 2.40
CA ASP A 235 21.06 -4.81 0.97
C ASP A 235 20.51 -6.20 0.61
N LEU A 236 19.23 -6.26 0.22
CA LEU A 236 18.53 -7.50 -0.12
C LEU A 236 18.99 -8.10 -1.45
N ASP A 237 19.67 -7.33 -2.29
CA ASP A 237 20.17 -7.77 -3.59
C ASP A 237 21.65 -8.23 -3.54
N ALA A 238 22.33 -7.97 -2.43
CA ALA A 238 23.72 -8.38 -2.20
C ALA A 238 23.83 -9.73 -1.47
N SER A 239 24.89 -10.47 -1.77
CA SER A 239 25.25 -11.68 -1.02
C SER A 239 25.90 -11.31 0.32
N PRO A 240 25.61 -12.00 1.44
CA PRO A 240 24.83 -13.24 1.56
C PRO A 240 23.31 -13.07 1.75
N ALA A 241 22.82 -11.83 1.87
CA ALA A 241 21.43 -11.56 2.22
C ALA A 241 20.43 -12.05 1.17
N LYS A 242 20.75 -11.87 -0.11
CA LYS A 242 19.95 -12.34 -1.24
C LYS A 242 19.75 -13.86 -1.22
N GLU A 243 20.82 -14.64 -1.06
CA GLU A 243 20.73 -16.09 -1.08
C GLU A 243 19.97 -16.62 0.13
N VAL A 244 20.18 -16.02 1.30
CA VAL A 244 19.43 -16.38 2.51
C VAL A 244 17.95 -16.06 2.32
N LEU A 245 17.60 -14.85 1.87
CA LEU A 245 16.22 -14.45 1.66
C LEU A 245 15.49 -15.34 0.65
N GLN A 246 16.14 -15.66 -0.48
CA GLN A 246 15.59 -16.59 -1.49
C GLN A 246 15.38 -17.99 -0.93
N ARG A 247 16.30 -18.48 -0.10
CA ARG A 247 16.19 -19.80 0.53
C ARG A 247 15.07 -19.85 1.57
N LEU A 248 14.73 -18.71 2.15
CA LEU A 248 13.65 -18.55 3.12
C LEU A 248 12.30 -18.17 2.48
N ASP A 249 12.23 -18.03 1.16
CA ASP A 249 11.04 -17.54 0.42
C ASP A 249 10.53 -16.18 0.93
N GLY A 250 11.45 -15.35 1.44
CA GLY A 250 11.15 -14.02 1.99
C GLY A 250 11.00 -12.97 0.89
N ILE A 251 9.97 -12.12 1.00
CA ILE A 251 9.71 -11.00 0.05
C ILE A 251 10.26 -9.67 0.58
N GLY A 252 10.54 -9.57 1.88
CA GLY A 252 11.02 -8.33 2.51
C GLY A 252 11.36 -8.51 3.99
N LEU A 253 11.56 -7.40 4.71
CA LEU A 253 11.94 -7.44 6.12
C LEU A 253 10.81 -6.96 7.05
N PRO A 254 10.74 -7.47 8.29
CA PRO A 254 11.52 -8.62 8.79
C PRO A 254 11.05 -9.93 8.13
N THR A 255 11.99 -10.86 7.90
CA THR A 255 11.68 -12.25 7.53
C THR A 255 12.14 -13.16 8.67
N TYR A 256 11.20 -13.95 9.19
CA TYR A 256 11.46 -14.94 10.23
C TYR A 256 11.47 -16.34 9.63
N ALA A 257 12.45 -17.15 10.00
CA ALA A 257 12.51 -18.56 9.62
C ALA A 257 12.97 -19.43 10.78
N ILE A 258 12.40 -20.62 10.87
CA ILE A 258 12.83 -21.64 11.82
C ILE A 258 13.61 -22.70 11.06
N LEU A 259 14.89 -22.85 11.39
CA LEU A 259 15.77 -23.86 10.82
C LEU A 259 16.01 -24.97 11.85
N ARG A 260 16.14 -26.20 11.36
CA ARG A 260 16.59 -27.34 12.16
C ARG A 260 18.04 -27.63 11.81
N SER A 261 18.89 -27.78 12.84
CA SER A 261 20.26 -28.26 12.63
C SER A 261 20.20 -29.67 12.02
N ARG A 262 20.86 -29.87 10.88
CA ARG A 262 20.87 -31.17 10.22
C ARG A 262 21.92 -32.04 10.93
N SER A 263 21.47 -32.88 11.87
CA SER A 263 22.29 -34.01 12.33
C SER A 263 22.66 -34.88 11.13
N SER A 264 23.90 -35.38 11.11
CA SER A 264 24.56 -36.09 10.02
C SER A 264 23.98 -37.50 9.72
N GLU A 265 22.66 -37.69 9.74
CA GLU A 265 22.00 -38.99 9.57
C GLU A 265 20.97 -38.99 8.44
N ARG A 266 21.33 -38.43 7.28
CA ARG A 266 20.57 -38.64 6.03
C ARG A 266 21.40 -39.41 5.01
N GLY A 267 21.87 -40.57 5.44
CA GLY A 267 22.53 -41.59 4.64
C GLY A 267 22.02 -42.99 5.02
N ALA A 268 20.70 -43.21 5.05
CA ALA A 268 20.16 -44.56 5.22
C ALA A 268 18.70 -44.78 4.75
N ASP A 269 17.90 -43.76 4.44
CA ASP A 269 16.49 -44.01 4.07
C ASP A 269 15.96 -43.06 2.98
N THR A 270 16.31 -43.38 1.73
CA THR A 270 15.42 -43.23 0.57
C THR A 270 15.76 -44.33 -0.41
N GLY A 271 15.27 -45.52 -0.12
CA GLY A 271 15.37 -46.70 -0.97
C GLY A 271 14.16 -47.60 -0.74
N SER A 272 12.99 -47.19 -1.25
CA SER A 272 11.91 -48.03 -1.80
C SER A 272 10.70 -47.15 -2.14
#